data_AF-A0A840V0M1-F1
#
_entry.id   AF-A0A840V0M1-F1
#
_cell.length_a   1.000
_cell.length_b   1.000
_cell.length_c   1.000
_cell.angle_alpha   90.00
_cell.angle_beta   90.00
_cell.angle_gamma   90.00
#
_symmetry.space_group_name_H-M   'P 1'
#
loop_
_entity.id
_entity.type
_entity.pdbx_description
1 polymer ?
#
loop_
_entity_poly.entity_id
_entity_poly.type
_entity_poly.pdbx_seq_one_letter_code
_entity_poly.pdbx_strand_id
1 'polypeptide(L)' 'MEQVLMVKALDETGGNRVQASKLLEISYPSLPAKIKKYGIDPA' A
#
# COMPACT_ATOMS: atom_id res chain seq x y z
N MET A 1 -1.19 2.53 -12.76
CA MET A 1 -0.58 3.65 -12.00
C MET A 1 -0.76 3.45 -10.49
N GLU A 2 -1.99 3.24 -10.00
CA GLU A 2 -2.27 3.01 -8.57
C GLU A 2 -1.41 1.90 -7.93
N GLN A 3 -1.33 0.71 -8.55
CA GLN A 3 -0.51 -0.39 -8.06
C GLN A 3 0.98 -0.02 -7.88
N VAL A 4 1.55 0.76 -8.79
CA VAL A 4 2.96 1.18 -8.73
C VAL A 4 3.19 2.12 -7.54
N LEU A 5 2.26 3.05 -7.30
CA LEU A 5 2.33 3.94 -6.14
C LEU A 5 2.19 3.15 -4.84
N MET A 6 1.30 2.16 -4.81
CA MET A 6 1.13 1.29 -3.64
C MET A 6 2.41 0.50 -3.34
N VAL A 7 3.06 -0.09 -4.35
CA VAL A 7 4.32 -0.83 -4.17
C VAL A 7 5.40 0.11 -3.62
N LYS A 8 5.55 1.32 -4.19
CA LYS A 8 6.52 2.31 -3.70
C LYS A 8 6.26 2.72 -2.26
N ALA A 9 5.01 3.02 -1.91
CA ALA A 9 4.67 3.42 -0.54
C ALA A 9 4.88 2.28 0.48
N LEU A 10 4.65 1.02 0.07
CA LEU A 10 4.97 -0.13 0.92
C LEU A 10 6.48 -0.30 1.08
N ASP A 11 7.25 -0.16 0.00
CA ASP A 11 8.71 -0.25 0.02
C ASP A 11 9.34 0.86 0.88
N GLU A 12 8.92 2.11 0.68
CA GLU A 12 9.39 3.28 1.47
C GLU A 12 9.07 3.16 2.97
N THR A 13 8.07 2.36 3.34
CA THR A 13 7.65 2.16 4.74
C THR A 13 8.08 0.82 5.32
N GLY A 14 8.87 0.02 4.58
CA GLY A 14 9.29 -1.32 5.00
C GLY A 14 8.10 -2.25 5.27
N GLY A 15 7.07 -2.18 4.42
CA GLY A 15 5.85 -2.99 4.54
C GLY A 15 4.84 -2.48 5.58
N ASN A 16 5.08 -1.34 6.24
CA ASN A 16 4.16 -0.80 7.24
C ASN A 16 2.89 -0.23 6.58
N ARG A 17 1.84 -1.05 6.54
CA ARG A 17 0.54 -0.75 5.91
C ARG A 17 -0.14 0.51 6.47
N VAL A 18 0.03 0.82 7.76
CA VAL A 18 -0.54 2.05 8.35
C VAL A 18 0.18 3.28 7.79
N GLN A 19 1.51 3.27 7.75
CA GLN A 19 2.27 4.38 7.19
C GLN A 19 2.09 4.50 5.67
N ALA A 20 2.07 3.38 4.94
CA ALA A 20 1.82 3.38 3.50
C ALA A 20 0.44 3.99 3.17
N SER A 21 -0.60 3.68 3.97
CA SER A 21 -1.92 4.32 3.77
C SER A 21 -1.90 5.83 3.98
N LYS A 22 -1.07 6.33 4.90
CA LYS A 22 -0.87 7.78 5.11
C LYS A 22 -0.12 8.43 3.95
N LEU A 23 0.95 7.81 3.44
CA LEU A 23 1.71 8.31 2.27
C LEU A 23 0.86 8.36 0.99
N LEU A 24 -0.06 7.41 0.84
CA LEU A 24 -0.98 7.34 -0.29
C LEU A 24 -2.21 8.24 -0.14
N GLU A 25 -2.37 8.91 1.01
CA GLU A 25 -3.54 9.72 1.35
C GLU A 25 -4.88 8.97 1.19
N ILE A 26 -4.88 7.68 1.53
CA ILE A 26 -6.08 6.84 1.50
C ILE A 26 -6.46 6.35 2.90
N SER A 27 -7.73 5.98 3.06
CA SER A 27 -8.20 5.35 4.28
C SER A 27 -7.48 4.02 4.52
N TYR A 28 -6.89 3.85 5.70
CA TYR A 28 -6.26 2.59 6.14
C TYR A 28 -7.06 1.32 5.80
N PRO A 29 -8.38 1.21 6.09
CA PRO A 29 -9.14 -0.01 5.79
C PRO A 29 -9.26 -0.34 4.29
N SER A 30 -8.99 0.62 3.39
CA SER A 30 -9.02 0.39 1.95
C SER A 30 -7.74 -0.25 1.41
N LEU A 31 -6.61 -0.10 2.12
CA LEU A 31 -5.31 -0.57 1.64
C LEU A 31 -5.22 -2.11 1.57
N PRO A 32 -5.65 -2.90 2.59
CA PRO A 32 -5.58 -4.36 2.52
C PRO A 32 -6.41 -4.95 1.38
N ALA A 33 -7.61 -4.41 1.13
CA ALA A 33 -8.47 -4.86 0.04
C ALA A 33 -7.82 -4.61 -1.33
N LYS A 34 -7.16 -3.45 -1.51
CA LYS A 34 -6.42 -3.13 -2.74
C LYS A 34 -5.17 -4.00 -2.89
N ILE A 35 -4.41 -4.26 -1.83
CA ILE A 35 -3.25 -5.16 -1.83
C ILE A 35 -3.66 -6.54 -2.34
N LYS A 36 -4.74 -7.12 -1.79
CA LYS A 36 -5.29 -8.41 -2.24
C LYS A 36 -5.76 -8.37 -3.69
N LYS A 37 -6.47 -7.30 -4.09
CA LYS A 37 -6.97 -7.12 -5.46
C LYS A 37 -5.83 -7.10 -6.50
N TYR A 38 -4.71 -6.47 -6.15
CA TYR A 38 -3.56 -6.31 -7.05
C TYR A 38 -2.49 -7.39 -6.88
N GLY A 39 -2.66 -8.33 -5.94
CA GLY A 39 -1.68 -9.38 -5.67
C GLY A 39 -0.32 -8.80 -5.23
N ILE A 40 -0.32 -7.69 -4.50
CA ILE A 40 0.91 -7.05 -4.02
C ILE A 40 1.39 -7.84 -2.80
N ASP A 41 2.61 -8.36 -2.85
CA ASP A 41 3.27 -8.93 -1.69
C ASP A 41 4.30 -7.92 -1.17
N PRO A 42 4.12 -7.33 0.03
CA PRO A 42 5.13 -6.47 0.61
C PRO A 42 6.38 -7.31 0.93
N ALA A 43 7.53 -6.89 0.40
CA ALA A 43 8.84 -7.48 0.69
C ALA A 43 9.23 -7.31 2.17
#